data_AF-A0A8C7BST5-F1
#
_entry.id   AF-A0A8C7BST5-F1
#
_cell.length_a   1.000
_cell.length_b   1.000
_cell.length_c   1.000
_cell.angle_alpha   90.00
_cell.angle_beta   90.00
_cell.angle_gamma   90.00
#
_symmetry.space_group_name_H-M   'P 1'
#
loop_
_entity.id
_entity.type
_entity.pdbx_description
1 polymer ?
#
loop_
_entity_poly.entity_id
_entity_poly.type
_entity_poly.pdbx_seq_one_letter_code
_entity_poly.pdbx_strand_id
1 'polypeptide(L)'
;MDIPPLAGKIAALSLGALPLSYALNHVSALSHPLGLALMSALILGLLFVAIYSLSPGEIYYDPLYAVFAVFSFTSVVDLLIALQEDGYAGGFMEFFTKEGEPYLRTAHGVFICYWDGTVHYLLYLAMAGAIRRRKRYRNLGLYWLGSFVMSVLVFLPGNILGKYSSEIRPAFFLAIPCVLVPCWAGVRVFNQARAPTCYAPNVVQEEQSKGILRRPVDLALVIYLTLAGFFTLFRGLVVLDCPTDACFVYIYQYEPYLRDPVAYPKVQMLVYMFYVLPFYGLAVYGLIFPGCSWLPDWALVFAGAVGQAQFSHMGASMHVRTPFTYRVPDDAWACFFGSNLLYALGPQLLAFRCLWRPAFFLHPPPGPLAHHKKED
;
A
#
# COMPACT_ATOMS: atom_id res chain seq x y z
N MET A 1 -14.59 10.65 11.51
CA MET A 1 -14.74 9.57 10.53
C MET A 1 -15.50 8.46 11.23
N ASP A 2 -16.73 8.15 10.82
CA ASP A 2 -17.44 6.98 11.36
C ASP A 2 -16.82 5.72 10.74
N ILE A 3 -16.12 4.92 11.55
CA ILE A 3 -15.64 3.62 11.09
C ILE A 3 -16.86 2.72 10.88
N PRO A 4 -17.15 2.25 9.66
CA PRO A 4 -18.28 1.37 9.42
C PRO A 4 -18.04 0.02 10.13
N PRO A 5 -19.09 -0.62 10.68
CA PRO A 5 -18.94 -1.93 11.31
C PRO A 5 -18.44 -2.95 10.28
N LEU A 6 -17.42 -3.73 10.66
CA LEU A 6 -16.76 -4.72 9.82
C LEU A 6 -17.78 -5.69 9.19
N ALA A 7 -17.53 -6.11 7.95
CA ALA A 7 -18.39 -7.02 7.20
C ALA A 7 -18.33 -8.45 7.77
N GLY A 8 -19.12 -8.74 8.83
CA GLY A 8 -19.12 -10.05 9.50
C GLY A 8 -19.33 -11.26 8.59
N LYS A 9 -20.13 -11.14 7.51
CA LYS A 9 -20.30 -12.19 6.49
C LYS A 9 -19.00 -12.49 5.75
N ILE A 10 -18.26 -11.45 5.35
CA ILE A 10 -16.98 -11.59 4.65
C ILE A 10 -15.92 -12.11 5.60
N ALA A 11 -15.89 -11.62 6.85
CA ALA A 11 -14.99 -12.15 7.87
C ALA A 11 -15.19 -13.67 8.04
N ALA A 12 -16.44 -14.13 8.20
CA ALA A 12 -16.75 -15.55 8.30
C ALA A 12 -16.31 -16.34 7.05
N LEU A 13 -16.56 -15.82 5.84
CA LEU A 13 -16.15 -16.46 4.59
C LEU A 13 -14.62 -16.55 4.47
N SER A 14 -13.91 -15.48 4.82
CA SER A 14 -12.44 -15.40 4.76
C SER A 14 -11.77 -16.39 5.71
N LEU A 15 -12.37 -16.67 6.88
CA LEU A 15 -11.88 -17.70 7.81
C LEU A 15 -11.98 -19.12 7.24
N GLY A 16 -12.77 -19.34 6.19
CA GLY A 16 -12.77 -20.58 5.41
C GLY A 16 -11.40 -20.91 4.78
N ALA A 17 -10.48 -19.94 4.69
CA ALA A 17 -9.10 -20.17 4.28
C ALA A 17 -8.37 -21.12 5.25
N LEU A 18 -8.68 -21.10 6.55
CA LEU A 18 -8.02 -21.95 7.56
C LEU A 18 -8.18 -23.45 7.27
N PRO A 19 -9.41 -24.01 7.25
CA PRO A 19 -9.61 -25.43 6.97
C PRO A 19 -9.19 -25.79 5.55
N LEU A 20 -9.33 -24.86 4.59
CA LEU A 20 -8.95 -25.12 3.21
C LEU A 20 -7.43 -25.25 3.06
N SER A 21 -6.64 -24.30 3.56
CA SER A 21 -5.18 -24.37 3.51
C SER A 21 -4.67 -25.64 4.20
N TYR A 22 -5.20 -25.94 5.39
CA TYR A 22 -4.84 -27.19 6.09
C TYR A 22 -5.14 -28.44 5.26
N ALA A 23 -6.33 -28.54 4.66
CA ALA A 23 -6.70 -29.67 3.83
C ALA A 23 -5.80 -29.79 2.57
N LEU A 24 -5.50 -28.68 1.90
CA LEU A 24 -4.65 -28.66 0.71
C LEU A 24 -3.23 -29.11 1.02
N ASN A 25 -2.70 -28.80 2.20
CA ASN A 25 -1.36 -29.25 2.59
C ASN A 25 -1.21 -30.78 2.66
N HIS A 26 -2.33 -31.53 2.70
CA HIS A 26 -2.34 -32.99 2.70
C HIS A 26 -2.60 -33.62 1.32
N VAL A 27 -2.83 -32.82 0.27
CA VAL A 27 -3.12 -33.35 -1.08
C VAL A 27 -1.82 -33.53 -1.87
N SER A 28 -1.42 -34.78 -2.06
CA SER A 28 -0.16 -35.13 -2.77
C SER A 28 -0.10 -34.64 -4.22
N ALA A 29 -1.24 -34.54 -4.91
CA ALA A 29 -1.35 -34.08 -6.30
C ALA A 29 -0.95 -32.60 -6.49
N LEU A 30 -0.85 -31.85 -5.41
CA LEU A 30 -0.44 -30.46 -5.46
C LEU A 30 1.07 -30.29 -5.64
N SER A 31 1.88 -31.31 -5.34
CA SER A 31 3.36 -31.28 -5.44
C SER A 31 3.95 -30.88 -6.80
N HIS A 32 3.14 -30.79 -7.86
CA HIS A 32 3.51 -30.20 -9.14
C HIS A 32 3.04 -28.74 -9.29
N PRO A 33 3.91 -27.80 -9.74
CA PRO A 33 3.57 -26.37 -9.88
C PRO A 33 2.31 -26.07 -10.72
N LEU A 34 2.02 -26.87 -11.74
CA LEU A 34 0.81 -26.72 -12.56
C LEU A 34 -0.45 -27.17 -11.82
N GLY A 35 -0.38 -28.27 -11.06
CA GLY A 35 -1.47 -28.73 -10.22
C GLY A 35 -1.84 -27.69 -9.17
N LEU A 36 -0.83 -27.03 -8.59
CA LEU A 36 -1.03 -25.91 -7.68
C LEU A 36 -1.80 -24.76 -8.31
N ALA A 37 -1.36 -24.32 -9.49
CA ALA A 37 -1.97 -23.18 -10.16
C ALA A 37 -3.43 -23.47 -10.53
N LEU A 38 -3.71 -24.65 -11.05
CA LEU A 38 -5.07 -25.08 -11.40
C LEU A 38 -5.99 -25.17 -10.18
N MET A 39 -5.51 -25.76 -9.08
CA MET A 39 -6.28 -25.86 -7.84
C MET A 39 -6.54 -24.49 -7.22
N SER A 40 -5.53 -23.59 -7.23
CA SER A 40 -5.69 -22.22 -6.75
C SER A 40 -6.72 -21.45 -7.58
N ALA A 41 -6.68 -21.58 -8.90
CA ALA A 41 -7.67 -20.99 -9.80
C ALA A 41 -9.09 -21.55 -9.56
N LEU A 42 -9.21 -22.87 -9.36
CA LEU A 42 -10.49 -23.52 -9.05
C LEU A 42 -11.07 -22.99 -7.73
N ILE A 43 -10.25 -22.90 -6.68
CA ILE A 43 -10.65 -22.38 -5.37
C ILE A 43 -11.14 -20.94 -5.49
N LEU A 44 -10.38 -20.07 -6.16
CA LEU A 44 -10.78 -18.68 -6.39
C LEU A 44 -12.08 -18.58 -7.19
N GLY A 45 -12.26 -19.44 -8.21
CA GLY A 45 -13.50 -19.53 -8.98
C GLY A 45 -14.71 -19.94 -8.14
N LEU A 46 -14.57 -21.00 -7.33
CA LEU A 46 -15.62 -21.46 -6.42
C LEU A 46 -15.95 -20.41 -5.35
N LEU A 47 -14.94 -19.75 -4.80
CA LEU A 47 -15.10 -18.66 -3.85
C LEU A 47 -15.88 -17.50 -4.47
N PHE A 48 -15.53 -17.11 -5.71
CA PHE A 48 -16.24 -16.06 -6.43
C PHE A 48 -17.71 -16.41 -6.67
N VAL A 49 -18.00 -17.65 -7.09
CA VAL A 49 -19.38 -18.15 -7.26
C VAL A 49 -20.15 -18.11 -5.93
N ALA A 50 -19.52 -18.54 -4.83
CA ALA A 50 -20.13 -18.49 -3.50
C ALA A 50 -20.44 -17.05 -3.07
N ILE A 51 -19.49 -16.12 -3.24
CA ILE A 51 -19.70 -14.69 -2.94
C ILE A 51 -20.85 -14.12 -3.75
N TYR A 52 -20.89 -14.42 -5.05
CA TYR A 52 -21.95 -13.97 -5.95
C TYR A 52 -23.34 -14.47 -5.53
N SER A 53 -23.41 -15.74 -5.11
CA SER A 53 -24.65 -16.38 -4.68
C SER A 53 -25.13 -15.87 -3.31
N LEU A 54 -24.21 -15.58 -2.39
CA LEU A 54 -24.52 -15.18 -1.01
C LEU A 54 -24.77 -13.68 -0.83
N SER A 55 -24.30 -12.83 -1.75
CA SER A 55 -24.38 -11.36 -1.64
C SER A 55 -24.75 -10.66 -2.96
N PRO A 56 -25.79 -11.11 -3.69
CA PRO A 56 -26.14 -10.53 -4.99
C PRO A 56 -26.56 -9.05 -4.88
N GLY A 57 -27.22 -8.65 -3.80
CA GLY A 57 -27.70 -7.28 -3.61
C GLY A 57 -26.60 -6.26 -3.28
N GLU A 58 -25.52 -6.70 -2.62
CA GLU A 58 -24.33 -5.88 -2.39
C GLU A 58 -23.53 -5.71 -3.69
N ILE A 59 -23.33 -6.79 -4.44
CA ILE A 59 -22.58 -6.80 -5.70
C ILE A 59 -23.28 -6.00 -6.79
N TYR A 60 -24.61 -6.10 -6.88
CA TYR A 60 -25.40 -5.32 -7.83
C TYR A 60 -25.28 -3.81 -7.58
N TYR A 61 -25.21 -3.40 -6.31
CA TYR A 61 -25.01 -1.99 -5.96
C TYR A 61 -23.58 -1.52 -6.19
N ASP A 62 -22.58 -2.31 -5.79
CA ASP A 62 -21.18 -2.00 -6.02
C ASP A 62 -20.38 -3.29 -6.28
N PRO A 63 -19.88 -3.52 -7.52
CA PRO A 63 -19.17 -4.74 -7.87
C PRO A 63 -17.82 -4.87 -7.14
N LEU A 64 -17.29 -3.79 -6.55
CA LEU A 64 -16.08 -3.85 -5.71
C LEU A 64 -16.28 -4.68 -4.44
N TYR A 65 -17.54 -4.93 -4.04
CA TYR A 65 -17.83 -5.85 -2.94
C TYR A 65 -17.25 -7.25 -3.18
N ALA A 66 -17.39 -7.79 -4.39
CA ALA A 66 -16.86 -9.11 -4.73
C ALA A 66 -15.32 -9.12 -4.70
N VAL A 67 -14.69 -8.05 -5.19
CA VAL A 67 -13.24 -7.88 -5.13
C VAL A 67 -12.77 -7.88 -3.68
N PHE A 68 -13.32 -7.02 -2.82
CA PHE A 68 -12.91 -6.96 -1.42
C PHE A 68 -13.17 -8.27 -0.66
N ALA A 69 -14.24 -9.00 -1.00
CA ALA A 69 -14.51 -10.31 -0.42
C ALA A 69 -13.46 -11.36 -0.83
N VAL A 70 -13.11 -11.46 -2.11
CA VAL A 70 -12.06 -12.38 -2.59
C VAL A 70 -10.71 -12.00 -1.98
N PHE A 71 -10.34 -10.73 -2.01
CA PHE A 71 -9.07 -10.29 -1.45
C PHE A 71 -8.99 -10.44 0.08
N SER A 72 -10.11 -10.34 0.80
CA SER A 72 -10.11 -10.64 2.23
C SER A 72 -9.80 -12.10 2.53
N PHE A 73 -10.24 -13.03 1.65
CA PHE A 73 -9.91 -14.44 1.77
C PHE A 73 -8.42 -14.67 1.49
N THR A 74 -7.87 -14.08 0.42
CA THR A 74 -6.44 -14.20 0.12
C THR A 74 -5.58 -13.59 1.22
N SER A 75 -5.99 -12.48 1.85
CA SER A 75 -5.28 -11.92 3.01
C SER A 75 -5.19 -12.89 4.20
N VAL A 76 -6.22 -13.71 4.46
CA VAL A 76 -6.13 -14.74 5.51
C VAL A 76 -5.12 -15.82 5.12
N VAL A 77 -5.07 -16.19 3.83
CA VAL A 77 -4.04 -17.10 3.30
C VAL A 77 -2.64 -16.49 3.47
N ASP A 78 -2.45 -15.21 3.15
CA ASP A 78 -1.19 -14.50 3.34
C ASP A 78 -0.76 -14.49 4.82
N LEU A 79 -1.70 -14.25 5.73
CA LEU A 79 -1.40 -14.31 7.17
C LEU A 79 -0.91 -15.70 7.60
N LEU A 80 -1.53 -16.78 7.06
CA LEU A 80 -1.08 -18.15 7.33
C LEU A 80 0.30 -18.44 6.77
N ILE A 81 0.60 -17.93 5.57
CA ILE A 81 1.94 -18.03 4.98
C ILE A 81 2.97 -17.36 5.90
N ALA A 82 2.72 -16.12 6.33
CA ALA A 82 3.63 -15.38 7.21
C ALA A 82 3.86 -16.10 8.54
N LEU A 83 2.77 -16.49 9.23
CA LEU A 83 2.85 -17.21 10.51
C LEU A 83 3.58 -18.54 10.40
N GLN A 84 3.44 -19.24 9.27
CA GLN A 84 4.11 -20.51 9.07
C GLN A 84 5.60 -20.34 8.76
N GLU A 85 5.96 -19.38 7.90
CA GLU A 85 7.37 -19.13 7.60
C GLU A 85 8.14 -18.61 8.84
N ASP A 86 7.47 -17.97 9.79
CA ASP A 86 8.08 -17.58 11.07
C ASP A 86 7.97 -18.66 12.17
N GLY A 87 7.37 -19.82 11.85
CA GLY A 87 7.30 -20.97 12.74
C GLY A 87 6.25 -20.89 13.86
N TYR A 88 5.35 -19.92 13.81
CA TYR A 88 4.22 -19.80 14.75
C TYR A 88 3.08 -20.77 14.44
N ALA A 89 2.96 -21.21 13.19
CA ALA A 89 1.98 -22.19 12.72
C ALA A 89 2.69 -23.26 11.85
N GLY A 90 2.08 -24.44 11.71
CA GLY A 90 2.61 -25.52 10.88
C GLY A 90 1.50 -26.30 10.20
N GLY A 91 1.77 -26.81 9.00
CA GLY A 91 0.86 -27.71 8.28
C GLY A 91 -0.21 -27.04 7.42
N PHE A 92 -0.08 -25.74 7.09
CA PHE A 92 -1.10 -25.00 6.32
C PHE A 92 -0.67 -24.69 4.88
N MET A 93 0.53 -24.18 4.67
CA MET A 93 0.96 -23.59 3.38
C MET A 93 2.37 -24.04 2.95
N GLU A 94 2.91 -25.12 3.54
CA GLU A 94 4.33 -25.51 3.38
C GLU A 94 4.65 -25.92 1.96
N PHE A 95 3.72 -26.63 1.35
CA PHE A 95 3.81 -27.00 -0.04
C PHE A 95 3.69 -25.77 -0.97
N PHE A 96 2.84 -24.78 -0.67
CA PHE A 96 2.66 -23.58 -1.51
C PHE A 96 3.92 -22.71 -1.56
N THR A 97 4.57 -22.47 -0.42
CA THR A 97 5.77 -21.63 -0.38
C THR A 97 7.02 -22.36 -0.91
N LYS A 98 7.09 -23.69 -0.78
CA LYS A 98 8.20 -24.48 -1.33
C LYS A 98 8.06 -24.70 -2.83
N GLU A 99 6.86 -25.02 -3.31
CA GLU A 99 6.66 -25.47 -4.69
C GLU A 99 5.95 -24.46 -5.62
N GLY A 100 5.23 -23.50 -5.07
CA GLY A 100 4.55 -22.45 -5.83
C GLY A 100 5.34 -21.16 -5.91
N GLU A 101 5.57 -20.56 -4.75
CA GLU A 101 6.01 -19.17 -4.63
C GLU A 101 7.20 -19.04 -3.66
N PRO A 102 8.42 -19.45 -4.06
CA PRO A 102 9.59 -19.45 -3.18
C PRO A 102 9.99 -18.05 -2.69
N TYR A 103 9.61 -17.00 -3.42
CA TYR A 103 9.84 -15.60 -3.04
C TYR A 103 9.11 -15.18 -1.75
N LEU A 104 7.98 -15.80 -1.42
CA LEU A 104 7.26 -15.51 -0.17
C LEU A 104 8.03 -15.95 1.07
N ARG A 105 9.02 -16.84 0.92
CA ARG A 105 9.90 -17.29 2.01
C ARG A 105 11.01 -16.30 2.35
N THR A 106 11.17 -15.24 1.56
CA THR A 106 12.09 -14.15 1.87
C THR A 106 11.57 -13.31 3.02
N ALA A 107 12.45 -12.61 3.73
CA ALA A 107 12.04 -11.67 4.75
C ALA A 107 11.04 -10.61 4.21
N HIS A 108 11.29 -10.08 3.01
CA HIS A 108 10.39 -9.12 2.38
C HIS A 108 9.02 -9.74 2.06
N GLY A 109 9.00 -10.95 1.50
CA GLY A 109 7.77 -11.70 1.22
C GLY A 109 6.93 -11.93 2.48
N VAL A 110 7.55 -12.39 3.57
CA VAL A 110 6.88 -12.60 4.86
C VAL A 110 6.24 -11.30 5.38
N PHE A 111 6.95 -10.17 5.33
CA PHE A 111 6.39 -8.90 5.80
C PHE A 111 5.33 -8.31 4.86
N ILE A 112 5.39 -8.57 3.55
CA ILE A 112 4.25 -8.27 2.65
C ILE A 112 3.03 -9.09 3.08
N CYS A 113 3.19 -10.40 3.31
CA CYS A 113 2.11 -11.26 3.76
C CYS A 113 1.52 -10.82 5.11
N TYR A 114 2.35 -10.37 6.06
CA TYR A 114 1.84 -9.76 7.30
C TYR A 114 1.04 -8.50 7.05
N TRP A 115 1.49 -7.61 6.17
CA TRP A 115 0.77 -6.38 5.84
C TRP A 115 -0.57 -6.69 5.16
N ASP A 116 -0.57 -7.64 4.22
CA ASP A 116 -1.76 -8.07 3.51
C ASP A 116 -2.77 -8.74 4.46
N GLY A 117 -2.28 -9.66 5.31
CA GLY A 117 -3.06 -10.36 6.31
C GLY A 117 -3.58 -9.53 7.47
N THR A 118 -3.08 -8.31 7.66
CA THR A 118 -3.51 -7.41 8.74
C THR A 118 -4.13 -6.13 8.20
N VAL A 119 -3.34 -5.23 7.62
CA VAL A 119 -3.78 -3.91 7.18
C VAL A 119 -4.72 -4.01 6.00
N HIS A 120 -4.37 -4.74 4.93
CA HIS A 120 -5.27 -4.90 3.80
C HIS A 120 -6.53 -5.67 4.19
N TYR A 121 -6.41 -6.75 4.98
CA TYR A 121 -7.56 -7.48 5.51
C TYR A 121 -8.58 -6.54 6.21
N LEU A 122 -8.11 -5.69 7.12
CA LEU A 122 -8.96 -4.73 7.82
C LEU A 122 -9.56 -3.70 6.86
N LEU A 123 -8.80 -3.21 5.88
CA LEU A 123 -9.29 -2.30 4.85
C LEU A 123 -10.40 -2.96 4.00
N TYR A 124 -10.25 -4.22 3.59
CA TYR A 124 -11.25 -4.95 2.83
C TYR A 124 -12.55 -5.12 3.63
N LEU A 125 -12.46 -5.52 4.90
CA LEU A 125 -13.63 -5.66 5.76
C LEU A 125 -14.33 -4.31 6.00
N ALA A 126 -13.58 -3.22 6.17
CA ALA A 126 -14.12 -1.89 6.37
C ALA A 126 -14.80 -1.35 5.10
N MET A 127 -14.16 -1.50 3.93
CA MET A 127 -14.72 -1.06 2.65
C MET A 127 -15.97 -1.85 2.27
N ALA A 128 -15.95 -3.17 2.42
CA ALA A 128 -17.14 -3.99 2.18
C ALA A 128 -18.26 -3.71 3.22
N GLY A 129 -17.89 -3.44 4.47
CA GLY A 129 -18.84 -2.99 5.50
C GLY A 129 -19.50 -1.66 5.13
N ALA A 130 -18.75 -0.73 4.55
CA ALA A 130 -19.27 0.52 4.01
C ALA A 130 -20.24 0.29 2.86
N ILE A 131 -19.89 -0.56 1.89
CA ILE A 131 -20.77 -0.92 0.75
C ILE A 131 -22.11 -1.48 1.25
N ARG A 132 -22.08 -2.40 2.23
CA ARG A 132 -23.29 -2.98 2.82
C ARG A 132 -24.16 -1.94 3.52
N ARG A 133 -23.54 -0.94 4.14
CA ARG A 133 -24.21 0.19 4.80
C ARG A 133 -24.55 1.33 3.82
N ARG A 134 -24.29 1.17 2.52
CA ARG A 134 -24.46 2.20 1.49
C ARG A 134 -23.72 3.51 1.86
N LYS A 135 -22.59 3.38 2.55
CA LYS A 135 -21.69 4.48 2.95
C LYS A 135 -20.53 4.57 1.97
N ARG A 136 -19.98 5.78 1.84
CA ARG A 136 -18.78 6.06 1.04
C ARG A 136 -17.54 5.46 1.72
N TYR A 137 -16.64 4.89 0.92
CA TYR A 137 -15.38 4.31 1.38
C TYR A 137 -14.15 4.80 0.58
N ARG A 138 -14.36 5.75 -0.33
CA ARG A 138 -13.33 6.27 -1.26
C ARG A 138 -11.98 6.53 -0.61
N ASN A 139 -11.93 7.18 0.56
CA ASN A 139 -10.66 7.50 1.22
C ASN A 139 -9.90 6.24 1.67
N LEU A 140 -10.61 5.23 2.19
CA LEU A 140 -10.01 3.93 2.51
C LEU A 140 -9.52 3.23 1.24
N GLY A 141 -10.29 3.32 0.16
CA GLY A 141 -9.94 2.78 -1.14
C GLY A 141 -8.69 3.43 -1.74
N LEU A 142 -8.51 4.76 -1.60
CA LEU A 142 -7.31 5.45 -2.09
C LEU A 142 -6.06 5.07 -1.30
N TYR A 143 -6.18 4.93 0.02
CA TYR A 143 -5.10 4.42 0.86
C TYR A 143 -4.74 2.98 0.47
N TRP A 144 -5.73 2.10 0.36
CA TRP A 144 -5.56 0.73 -0.11
C TRP A 144 -4.88 0.68 -1.49
N LEU A 145 -5.32 1.52 -2.43
CA LEU A 145 -4.78 1.56 -3.79
C LEU A 145 -3.28 1.86 -3.79
N GLY A 146 -2.85 2.88 -3.05
CA GLY A 146 -1.44 3.23 -2.98
C GLY A 146 -0.59 2.14 -2.32
N SER A 147 -1.10 1.56 -1.24
CA SER A 147 -0.48 0.42 -0.54
C SER A 147 -0.30 -0.78 -1.48
N PHE A 148 -1.36 -1.15 -2.20
CA PHE A 148 -1.33 -2.25 -3.17
C PHE A 148 -0.37 -1.97 -4.34
N VAL A 149 -0.44 -0.78 -4.94
CA VAL A 149 0.44 -0.40 -6.06
C VAL A 149 1.91 -0.44 -5.65
N MET A 150 2.23 0.02 -4.44
CA MET A 150 3.59 -0.05 -3.93
C MET A 150 4.08 -1.50 -3.77
N SER A 151 3.27 -2.39 -3.18
CA SER A 151 3.59 -3.82 -3.10
C SER A 151 3.90 -4.39 -4.49
N VAL A 152 3.08 -4.09 -5.49
CA VAL A 152 3.29 -4.59 -6.87
C VAL A 152 4.57 -4.02 -7.49
N LEU A 153 4.80 -2.71 -7.36
CA LEU A 153 5.97 -2.03 -7.95
C LEU A 153 7.30 -2.49 -7.34
N VAL A 154 7.31 -2.97 -6.08
CA VAL A 154 8.52 -3.47 -5.43
C VAL A 154 8.66 -4.97 -5.61
N PHE A 155 7.58 -5.72 -5.37
CA PHE A 155 7.64 -7.17 -5.28
C PHE A 155 7.83 -7.85 -6.65
N LEU A 156 7.09 -7.44 -7.68
CA LEU A 156 7.18 -8.06 -9.00
C LEU A 156 8.55 -7.79 -9.63
N PRO A 157 9.04 -6.54 -9.75
CA PRO A 157 10.37 -6.29 -10.29
C PRO A 157 11.48 -6.89 -9.41
N GLY A 158 11.31 -6.93 -8.08
CA GLY A 158 12.24 -7.59 -7.18
C GLY A 158 12.37 -9.09 -7.45
N ASN A 159 11.26 -9.78 -7.74
CA ASN A 159 11.28 -11.20 -8.14
C ASN A 159 12.02 -11.41 -9.48
N ILE A 160 11.87 -10.48 -10.42
CA ILE A 160 12.50 -10.54 -11.75
C ILE A 160 13.99 -10.18 -11.72
N LEU A 161 14.40 -9.23 -10.87
CA LEU A 161 15.77 -8.72 -10.81
C LEU A 161 16.63 -9.43 -9.75
N GLY A 162 16.01 -9.96 -8.71
CA GLY A 162 16.71 -10.58 -7.58
C GLY A 162 17.18 -12.00 -7.86
N LYS A 163 17.71 -12.63 -6.82
CA LYS A 163 18.25 -14.01 -6.85
C LYS A 163 17.27 -15.09 -7.33
N TYR A 164 15.97 -14.81 -7.39
CA TYR A 164 14.92 -15.74 -7.85
C TYR A 164 14.54 -15.56 -9.32
N SER A 165 15.24 -14.70 -10.06
CA SER A 165 14.96 -14.40 -11.47
C SER A 165 14.95 -15.62 -12.40
N SER A 166 15.75 -16.64 -12.09
CA SER A 166 15.80 -17.91 -12.84
C SER A 166 14.72 -18.92 -12.44
N GLU A 167 13.94 -18.65 -11.39
CA GLU A 167 12.95 -19.57 -10.81
C GLU A 167 11.51 -19.09 -11.01
N ILE A 168 11.21 -18.34 -12.08
CA ILE A 168 9.86 -17.87 -12.38
C ILE A 168 8.97 -19.08 -12.74
N ARG A 169 8.22 -19.59 -11.76
CA ARG A 169 7.30 -20.73 -11.92
C ARG A 169 5.98 -20.30 -12.58
N PRO A 170 5.20 -21.22 -13.19
CA PRO A 170 3.91 -20.89 -13.80
C PRO A 170 2.92 -20.16 -12.87
N ALA A 171 3.01 -20.41 -11.56
CA ALA A 171 2.23 -19.71 -10.55
C ALA A 171 2.42 -18.19 -10.56
N PHE A 172 3.60 -17.70 -10.99
CA PHE A 172 3.86 -16.27 -11.16
C PHE A 172 2.89 -15.60 -12.15
N PHE A 173 2.36 -16.33 -13.13
CA PHE A 173 1.35 -15.77 -14.05
C PHE A 173 -0.02 -15.55 -13.39
N LEU A 174 -0.30 -16.18 -12.23
CA LEU A 174 -1.46 -15.82 -11.41
C LEU A 174 -1.35 -14.40 -10.85
N ALA A 175 -0.14 -13.81 -10.82
CA ALA A 175 0.03 -12.40 -10.51
C ALA A 175 -0.67 -11.50 -11.54
N ILE A 176 -0.88 -11.94 -12.78
CA ILE A 176 -1.52 -11.12 -13.83
C ILE A 176 -2.97 -10.77 -13.46
N PRO A 177 -3.89 -11.74 -13.19
CA PRO A 177 -5.21 -11.41 -12.65
C PRO A 177 -5.14 -10.62 -11.33
N CYS A 178 -4.22 -10.97 -10.45
CA CYS A 178 -4.04 -10.29 -9.16
C CYS A 178 -3.55 -8.85 -9.30
N VAL A 179 -2.99 -8.43 -10.43
CA VAL A 179 -2.66 -7.03 -10.75
C VAL A 179 -3.80 -6.36 -11.50
N LEU A 180 -4.34 -7.01 -12.54
CA LEU A 180 -5.36 -6.42 -13.42
C LEU A 180 -6.66 -6.08 -12.66
N VAL A 181 -7.13 -6.97 -11.79
CA VAL A 181 -8.37 -6.76 -11.03
C VAL A 181 -8.25 -5.60 -10.05
N PRO A 182 -7.18 -5.50 -9.22
CA PRO A 182 -6.94 -4.32 -8.41
C PRO A 182 -6.67 -3.04 -9.18
N CYS A 183 -6.02 -3.09 -10.36
CA CYS A 183 -5.88 -1.91 -11.21
C CYS A 183 -7.25 -1.39 -11.65
N TRP A 184 -8.15 -2.27 -12.11
CA TRP A 184 -9.53 -1.91 -12.44
C TRP A 184 -10.28 -1.37 -11.22
N ALA A 185 -10.15 -2.04 -10.06
CA ALA A 185 -10.76 -1.61 -8.82
C ALA A 185 -10.24 -0.23 -8.37
N GLY A 186 -8.95 0.01 -8.53
CA GLY A 186 -8.28 1.28 -8.26
C GLY A 186 -8.83 2.42 -9.12
N VAL A 187 -8.96 2.20 -10.43
CA VAL A 187 -9.58 3.17 -11.35
C VAL A 187 -11.03 3.46 -10.93
N ARG A 188 -11.81 2.42 -10.59
CA ARG A 188 -13.18 2.57 -10.08
C ARG A 188 -13.22 3.41 -8.80
N VAL A 189 -12.36 3.14 -7.82
CA VAL A 189 -12.25 3.89 -6.55
C VAL A 189 -11.87 5.35 -6.81
N PHE A 190 -10.88 5.58 -7.67
CA PHE A 190 -10.39 6.93 -7.97
C PHE A 190 -11.48 7.79 -8.61
N ASN A 191 -12.27 7.19 -9.50
CA ASN A 191 -13.40 7.82 -10.20
C ASN A 191 -14.66 7.99 -9.33
N GLN A 192 -14.70 7.49 -8.09
CA GLN A 192 -15.81 7.77 -7.19
C GLN A 192 -15.89 9.27 -6.88
N ALA A 193 -17.11 9.79 -6.83
CA ALA A 193 -17.35 11.18 -6.47
C ALA A 193 -16.77 11.50 -5.08
N ARG A 194 -16.11 12.66 -4.98
CA ARG A 194 -15.65 13.20 -3.70
C ARG A 194 -16.85 13.48 -2.79
N ALA A 195 -16.63 13.43 -1.48
CA ALA A 195 -17.65 13.87 -0.55
C ALA A 195 -17.96 15.36 -0.81
N PRO A 196 -19.23 15.77 -0.94
CA PRO A 196 -19.58 17.18 -1.03
C PRO A 196 -19.07 17.87 0.23
N THR A 197 -18.12 18.76 0.06
CA THR A 197 -17.61 19.61 1.13
C THR A 197 -18.40 20.90 1.10
N CYS A 198 -19.43 21.01 1.94
CA CYS A 198 -20.19 22.26 2.13
C CYS A 198 -19.38 23.24 2.98
N TYR A 199 -18.34 23.84 2.40
CA TYR A 199 -17.72 25.03 2.97
C TYR A 199 -18.34 26.26 2.34
N ALA A 200 -18.65 27.25 3.18
CA ALA A 200 -19.09 28.54 2.69
C ALA A 200 -17.94 29.21 1.91
N PRO A 201 -18.20 29.87 0.77
CA PRO A 201 -17.17 30.45 -0.09
C PRO A 201 -16.21 31.41 0.63
N ASN A 202 -16.74 32.17 1.58
CA ASN A 202 -15.99 33.09 2.43
C ASN A 202 -14.94 32.38 3.31
N VAL A 203 -15.25 31.19 3.83
CA VAL A 203 -14.32 30.40 4.65
C VAL A 203 -13.16 29.87 3.80
N VAL A 204 -13.47 29.42 2.58
CA VAL A 204 -12.44 28.97 1.63
C VAL A 204 -11.52 30.13 1.26
N GLN A 205 -12.09 31.29 0.93
CA GLN A 205 -11.31 32.48 0.58
C GLN A 205 -10.43 32.97 1.74
N GLU A 206 -10.96 32.96 2.97
CA GLU A 206 -10.18 33.32 4.16
C GLU A 206 -8.99 32.38 4.35
N GLU A 207 -9.21 31.06 4.30
CA GLU A 207 -8.13 30.07 4.43
C GLU A 207 -7.08 30.20 3.32
N GLN A 208 -7.51 30.46 2.07
CA GLN A 208 -6.61 30.63 0.92
C GLN A 208 -5.81 31.94 0.97
N SER A 209 -6.33 32.97 1.65
CA SER A 209 -5.61 34.23 1.87
C SER A 209 -4.48 34.11 2.90
N LYS A 210 -4.45 33.05 3.71
CA LYS A 210 -3.43 32.85 4.75
C LYS A 210 -2.10 32.45 4.13
N GLY A 211 -1.10 33.32 4.28
CA GLY A 211 0.30 32.98 3.99
C GLY A 211 0.78 31.79 4.82
N ILE A 212 1.82 31.10 4.36
CA ILE A 212 2.32 29.85 4.97
C ILE A 212 2.74 30.02 6.45
N LEU A 213 3.27 31.20 6.82
CA LEU A 213 3.67 31.51 8.20
C LEU A 213 2.48 31.54 9.19
N ARG A 214 1.27 31.81 8.69
CA ARG A 214 0.03 31.74 9.49
C ARG A 214 -0.56 30.34 9.53
N ARG A 215 0.06 29.36 8.86
CA ARG A 215 -0.34 27.96 8.79
C ARG A 215 0.80 27.06 9.31
N PRO A 216 1.06 27.04 10.63
CA PRO A 216 2.25 26.41 11.20
C PRO A 216 2.34 24.91 10.92
N VAL A 217 1.20 24.21 10.82
CA VAL A 217 1.17 22.78 10.45
C VAL A 217 1.62 22.58 9.00
N ASP A 218 1.17 23.45 8.08
CA ASP A 218 1.57 23.37 6.67
C ASP A 218 3.06 23.72 6.51
N LEU A 219 3.55 24.71 7.27
CA LEU A 219 4.97 25.05 7.31
C LEU A 219 5.83 23.88 7.82
N ALA A 220 5.41 23.24 8.93
CA ALA A 220 6.11 22.07 9.46
C ALA A 220 6.13 20.91 8.47
N LEU A 221 5.01 20.66 7.77
CA LEU A 221 4.94 19.65 6.71
C LEU A 221 5.83 20.00 5.52
N VAL A 222 5.91 21.27 5.11
CA VAL A 222 6.84 21.70 4.05
C VAL A 222 8.28 21.40 4.43
N ILE A 223 8.72 21.82 5.62
CA ILE A 223 10.08 21.55 6.12
C ILE A 223 10.34 20.04 6.16
N TYR A 224 9.41 19.29 6.73
CA TYR A 224 9.50 17.84 6.81
C TYR A 224 9.64 17.20 5.42
N LEU A 225 8.76 17.54 4.46
CA LEU A 225 8.74 16.94 3.12
C LEU A 225 10.00 17.29 2.35
N THR A 226 10.56 18.48 2.54
CA THR A 226 11.86 18.85 1.97
C THR A 226 12.99 17.98 2.54
N LEU A 227 13.06 17.82 3.86
CA LEU A 227 14.06 16.95 4.51
C LEU A 227 13.89 15.48 4.10
N ALA A 228 12.65 14.98 4.07
CA ALA A 228 12.33 13.64 3.61
C ALA A 228 12.73 13.45 2.14
N GLY A 229 12.51 14.46 1.28
CA GLY A 229 12.96 14.45 -0.12
C GLY A 229 14.47 14.32 -0.27
N PHE A 230 15.26 15.07 0.52
CA PHE A 230 16.72 14.90 0.54
C PHE A 230 17.12 13.49 0.98
N PHE A 231 16.47 12.95 2.02
CA PHE A 231 16.73 11.59 2.48
C PHE A 231 16.36 10.53 1.43
N THR A 232 15.24 10.70 0.74
CA THR A 232 14.82 9.84 -0.38
C THR A 232 15.84 9.86 -1.51
N LEU A 233 16.28 11.06 -1.93
CA LEU A 233 17.27 11.22 -2.98
C LEU A 233 18.59 10.55 -2.58
N PHE A 234 19.04 10.78 -1.34
CA PHE A 234 20.24 10.16 -0.80
C PHE A 234 20.18 8.63 -0.86
N ARG A 235 19.09 8.00 -0.38
CA ARG A 235 18.93 6.54 -0.46
C ARG A 235 18.86 6.03 -1.89
N GLY A 236 18.27 6.80 -2.80
CA GLY A 236 18.30 6.53 -4.24
C GLY A 236 19.73 6.53 -4.81
N LEU A 237 20.54 7.52 -4.47
CA LEU A 237 21.95 7.59 -4.87
C LEU A 237 22.79 6.45 -4.27
N VAL A 238 22.51 6.06 -3.02
CA VAL A 238 23.17 4.92 -2.37
C VAL A 238 22.96 3.64 -3.16
N VAL A 239 21.73 3.33 -3.58
CA VAL A 239 21.44 2.09 -4.31
C VAL A 239 21.86 2.11 -5.78
N LEU A 240 22.14 3.30 -6.32
CA LEU A 240 22.77 3.54 -7.62
C LEU A 240 24.31 3.54 -7.54
N ASP A 241 24.86 3.07 -6.43
CA ASP A 241 26.31 2.89 -6.21
C ASP A 241 27.10 4.21 -6.30
N CYS A 242 26.54 5.30 -5.76
CA CYS A 242 27.24 6.59 -5.68
C CYS A 242 28.56 6.46 -4.87
N PRO A 243 29.71 6.89 -5.42
CA PRO A 243 31.03 6.62 -4.85
C PRO A 243 31.42 7.52 -3.66
N THR A 244 30.46 8.22 -3.05
CA THR A 244 30.74 9.16 -1.95
C THR A 244 30.92 8.41 -0.62
N ASP A 245 31.86 8.84 0.23
CA ASP A 245 32.09 8.27 1.57
C ASP A 245 30.82 8.17 2.41
N ALA A 246 29.94 9.17 2.36
CA ALA A 246 28.66 9.15 3.08
C ALA A 246 27.75 7.99 2.61
N CYS A 247 27.72 7.69 1.31
CA CYS A 247 26.93 6.59 0.76
C CYS A 247 27.52 5.25 1.18
N PHE A 248 28.85 5.14 1.17
CA PHE A 248 29.57 3.96 1.65
C PHE A 248 29.30 3.70 3.13
N VAL A 249 29.48 4.71 3.99
CA VAL A 249 29.19 4.59 5.42
C VAL A 249 27.75 4.16 5.66
N TYR A 250 26.78 4.78 4.98
CA TYR A 250 25.37 4.45 5.14
C TYR A 250 25.03 3.00 4.77
N ILE A 251 25.48 2.54 3.60
CA ILE A 251 25.11 1.20 3.09
C ILE A 251 25.81 0.05 3.83
N TYR A 252 26.92 0.32 4.55
CA TYR A 252 27.63 -0.69 5.32
C TYR A 252 27.33 -0.63 6.82
N GLN A 253 27.09 0.55 7.39
CA GLN A 253 26.90 0.70 8.84
C GLN A 253 25.43 0.85 9.25
N TYR A 254 24.58 1.46 8.42
CA TYR A 254 23.21 1.78 8.80
C TYR A 254 22.18 0.90 8.10
N GLU A 255 22.29 0.72 6.79
CA GLU A 255 21.34 -0.10 6.02
C GLU A 255 22.02 -1.12 5.08
N PRO A 256 22.70 -2.14 5.63
CA PRO A 256 23.24 -3.27 4.86
C PRO A 256 22.23 -3.97 3.97
N TYR A 257 20.94 -3.93 4.33
CA TYR A 257 19.87 -4.60 3.60
C TYR A 257 19.76 -4.12 2.15
N LEU A 258 20.14 -2.87 1.86
CA LEU A 258 20.16 -2.33 0.49
C LEU A 258 21.09 -3.12 -0.47
N ARG A 259 22.03 -3.90 0.07
CA ARG A 259 22.96 -4.76 -0.68
C ARG A 259 22.47 -6.20 -0.85
N ASP A 260 21.31 -6.55 -0.29
CA ASP A 260 20.81 -7.93 -0.34
C ASP A 260 20.49 -8.35 -1.81
N PRO A 261 20.98 -9.52 -2.27
CA PRO A 261 20.73 -10.02 -3.63
C PRO A 261 19.25 -10.32 -3.94
N VAL A 262 18.33 -10.26 -2.98
CA VAL A 262 16.88 -10.33 -3.26
C VAL A 262 16.33 -9.12 -4.00
N ALA A 263 17.10 -8.03 -4.13
CA ALA A 263 16.79 -6.82 -4.89
C ALA A 263 15.57 -5.98 -4.46
N TYR A 264 14.61 -6.50 -3.67
CA TYR A 264 13.48 -5.71 -3.15
C TYR A 264 13.87 -4.37 -2.51
N PRO A 265 14.86 -4.28 -1.59
CA PRO A 265 15.21 -3.00 -0.97
C PRO A 265 15.80 -2.01 -1.98
N LYS A 266 16.59 -2.50 -2.94
CA LYS A 266 17.12 -1.69 -4.04
C LYS A 266 15.99 -1.15 -4.91
N VAL A 267 15.08 -2.01 -5.37
CA VAL A 267 13.90 -1.60 -6.15
C VAL A 267 13.06 -0.60 -5.38
N GLN A 268 12.82 -0.80 -4.09
CA GLN A 268 12.05 0.12 -3.25
C GLN A 268 12.68 1.52 -3.19
N MET A 269 13.99 1.64 -2.99
CA MET A 269 14.65 2.95 -2.99
C MET A 269 14.56 3.65 -4.35
N LEU A 270 14.64 2.90 -5.45
CA LEU A 270 14.43 3.45 -6.80
C LEU A 270 12.98 3.90 -7.02
N VAL A 271 11.99 3.12 -6.59
CA VAL A 271 10.58 3.52 -6.64
C VAL A 271 10.35 4.79 -5.82
N TYR A 272 10.98 4.91 -4.65
CA TYR A 272 10.92 6.15 -3.89
C TYR A 272 11.56 7.33 -4.63
N MET A 273 12.75 7.15 -5.20
CA MET A 273 13.44 8.19 -5.95
C MET A 273 12.66 8.66 -7.19
N PHE A 274 12.00 7.74 -7.91
CA PHE A 274 11.31 8.08 -9.16
C PHE A 274 9.84 8.49 -8.99
N TYR A 275 9.18 8.08 -7.90
CA TYR A 275 7.75 8.36 -7.71
C TYR A 275 7.43 9.15 -6.43
N VAL A 276 8.03 8.78 -5.29
CA VAL A 276 7.75 9.45 -4.00
C VAL A 276 8.44 10.82 -3.92
N LEU A 277 9.67 10.93 -4.39
CA LEU A 277 10.42 12.18 -4.38
C LEU A 277 9.76 13.28 -5.24
N PRO A 278 9.34 13.03 -6.51
CA PRO A 278 8.56 14.01 -7.25
C PRO A 278 7.25 14.38 -6.55
N PHE A 279 6.57 13.40 -5.93
CA PHE A 279 5.37 13.69 -5.15
C PHE A 279 5.64 14.61 -3.95
N TYR A 280 6.76 14.45 -3.23
CA TYR A 280 7.11 15.38 -2.15
C TYR A 280 7.30 16.81 -2.66
N GLY A 281 7.92 17.00 -3.82
CA GLY A 281 8.00 18.31 -4.47
C GLY A 281 6.62 18.89 -4.80
N LEU A 282 5.74 18.08 -5.39
CA LEU A 282 4.36 18.46 -5.70
C LEU A 282 3.55 18.76 -4.41
N ALA A 283 3.72 17.98 -3.36
CA ALA A 283 3.04 18.18 -2.09
C ALA A 283 3.49 19.47 -1.39
N VAL A 284 4.79 19.79 -1.42
CA VAL A 284 5.31 21.09 -0.97
C VAL A 284 4.66 22.22 -1.76
N TYR A 285 4.60 22.09 -3.09
CA TYR A 285 3.89 23.06 -3.94
C TYR A 285 2.42 23.21 -3.53
N GLY A 286 1.70 22.11 -3.33
CA GLY A 286 0.28 22.13 -2.97
C GLY A 286 -0.02 22.62 -1.55
N LEU A 287 0.95 22.61 -0.64
CA LEU A 287 0.86 23.23 0.68
C LEU A 287 1.08 24.74 0.64
N ILE A 288 1.95 25.20 -0.28
CA ILE A 288 2.25 26.62 -0.46
C ILE A 288 1.13 27.32 -1.24
N PHE A 289 0.70 26.73 -2.36
CA PHE A 289 -0.26 27.34 -3.28
C PHE A 289 -1.68 26.81 -3.07
N PRO A 290 -2.68 27.70 -2.86
CA PRO A 290 -4.07 27.30 -2.64
C PRO A 290 -4.71 26.66 -3.87
N GLY A 291 -5.80 25.93 -3.66
CA GLY A 291 -6.63 25.39 -4.75
C GLY A 291 -6.13 24.08 -5.37
N CYS A 292 -5.10 23.45 -4.80
CA CYS A 292 -4.58 22.16 -5.23
C CYS A 292 -5.51 21.01 -4.84
N SER A 293 -6.66 20.90 -5.50
CA SER A 293 -7.72 19.94 -5.15
C SER A 293 -7.33 18.47 -5.37
N TRP A 294 -6.26 18.21 -6.11
CA TRP A 294 -5.70 16.88 -6.33
C TRP A 294 -4.87 16.38 -5.13
N LEU A 295 -4.31 17.28 -4.31
CA LEU A 295 -3.38 16.90 -3.25
C LEU A 295 -3.98 15.97 -2.20
N PRO A 296 -5.21 16.17 -1.68
CA PRO A 296 -5.80 15.27 -0.69
C PRO A 296 -5.91 13.82 -1.15
N ASP A 297 -6.22 13.60 -2.43
CA ASP A 297 -6.35 12.25 -2.99
C ASP A 297 -4.98 11.58 -3.12
N TRP A 298 -4.00 12.29 -3.68
CA TRP A 298 -2.65 11.77 -3.82
C TRP A 298 -1.94 11.60 -2.47
N ALA A 299 -2.20 12.47 -1.49
CA ALA A 299 -1.69 12.30 -0.14
C ALA A 299 -2.16 10.98 0.48
N LEU A 300 -3.42 10.58 0.27
CA LEU A 300 -3.91 9.28 0.72
C LEU A 300 -3.25 8.10 0.00
N VAL A 301 -3.10 8.20 -1.32
CA VAL A 301 -2.41 7.16 -2.11
C VAL A 301 -0.96 7.00 -1.63
N PHE A 302 -0.20 8.10 -1.52
CA PHE A 302 1.18 8.04 -1.07
C PHE A 302 1.32 7.67 0.41
N ALA A 303 0.33 7.97 1.26
CA ALA A 303 0.29 7.48 2.63
C ALA A 303 0.18 5.95 2.67
N GLY A 304 -0.73 5.35 1.89
CA GLY A 304 -0.82 3.90 1.78
C GLY A 304 0.47 3.28 1.23
N ALA A 305 1.00 3.87 0.16
CA ALA A 305 2.21 3.40 -0.51
C ALA A 305 3.43 3.39 0.43
N VAL A 306 3.71 4.53 1.08
CA VAL A 306 4.86 4.63 1.99
C VAL A 306 4.64 3.79 3.25
N GLY A 307 3.40 3.69 3.75
CA GLY A 307 3.07 2.84 4.90
C GLY A 307 3.45 1.38 4.66
N GLN A 308 2.99 0.80 3.54
CA GLN A 308 3.31 -0.58 3.16
C GLN A 308 4.81 -0.78 2.96
N ALA A 309 5.44 0.06 2.14
CA ALA A 309 6.85 -0.11 1.83
C ALA A 309 7.76 0.08 3.05
N GLN A 310 7.45 1.00 3.96
CA GLN A 310 8.24 1.15 5.18
C GLN A 310 8.06 -0.03 6.12
N PHE A 311 6.83 -0.54 6.28
CA PHE A 311 6.59 -1.74 7.08
C PHE A 311 7.38 -2.94 6.56
N SER A 312 7.29 -3.23 5.26
CA SER A 312 7.99 -4.35 4.64
C SER A 312 9.51 -4.17 4.67
N HIS A 313 10.02 -2.96 4.43
CA HIS A 313 11.45 -2.68 4.46
C HIS A 313 12.04 -2.77 5.88
N MET A 314 11.41 -2.14 6.86
CA MET A 314 11.88 -2.16 8.25
C MET A 314 11.86 -3.57 8.81
N GLY A 315 10.76 -4.30 8.57
CA GLY A 315 10.63 -5.69 8.97
C GLY A 315 11.70 -6.58 8.33
N ALA A 316 11.84 -6.50 7.00
CA ALA A 316 12.80 -7.32 6.29
C ALA A 316 14.26 -7.02 6.64
N SER A 317 14.60 -5.75 6.91
CA SER A 317 15.97 -5.34 7.29
C SER A 317 16.45 -5.98 8.60
N MET A 318 15.51 -6.38 9.47
CA MET A 318 15.78 -6.94 10.79
C MET A 318 15.58 -8.45 10.86
N HIS A 319 14.83 -9.00 9.91
CA HIS A 319 14.33 -10.36 10.01
C HIS A 319 15.44 -11.40 9.93
N VAL A 320 15.31 -12.50 10.67
CA VAL A 320 16.31 -13.59 10.71
C VAL A 320 16.51 -14.29 9.35
N ARG A 321 15.52 -14.20 8.45
CA ARG A 321 15.61 -14.70 7.07
C ARG A 321 16.47 -13.81 6.16
N THR A 322 16.78 -12.59 6.59
CA THR A 322 17.78 -11.74 5.95
C THR A 322 19.17 -12.19 6.42
N PRO A 323 20.11 -12.49 5.50
CA PRO A 323 21.44 -12.93 5.88
C PRO A 323 22.10 -11.93 6.85
N PHE A 324 22.85 -12.44 7.83
CA PHE A 324 23.42 -11.63 8.91
C PHE A 324 24.22 -10.42 8.39
N THR A 325 24.97 -10.58 7.30
CA THR A 325 25.77 -9.52 6.66
C THR A 325 24.95 -8.38 6.04
N TYR A 326 23.65 -8.59 5.84
CA TYR A 326 22.70 -7.64 5.27
C TYR A 326 21.65 -7.18 6.29
N ARG A 327 21.68 -7.69 7.53
CA ARG A 327 20.82 -7.18 8.60
C ARG A 327 21.36 -5.88 9.16
N VAL A 328 20.47 -5.06 9.73
CA VAL A 328 20.86 -3.84 10.43
C VAL A 328 21.68 -4.22 11.69
N PRO A 329 22.89 -3.65 11.87
CA PRO A 329 23.70 -3.87 13.06
C PRO A 329 23.03 -3.35 14.34
N ASP A 330 23.22 -4.03 15.47
CA ASP A 330 22.57 -3.73 16.75
C ASP A 330 22.81 -2.29 17.23
N ASP A 331 24.01 -1.76 16.99
CA ASP A 331 24.41 -0.39 17.32
C ASP A 331 23.68 0.67 16.47
N ALA A 332 23.22 0.30 15.27
CA ALA A 332 22.50 1.19 14.36
C ALA A 332 20.97 1.15 14.52
N TRP A 333 20.41 0.23 15.32
CA TRP A 333 18.95 0.03 15.43
C TRP A 333 18.18 1.30 15.76
N ALA A 334 18.63 2.07 16.74
CA ALA A 334 17.93 3.29 17.16
C ALA A 334 17.85 4.32 16.03
N CYS A 335 18.96 4.51 15.30
CA CYS A 335 19.01 5.43 14.16
C CYS A 335 18.14 4.92 12.99
N PHE A 336 18.24 3.62 12.69
CA PHE A 336 17.47 2.97 11.64
C PHE A 336 15.96 3.06 11.89
N PHE A 337 15.49 2.65 13.06
CA PHE A 337 14.07 2.71 13.41
C PHE A 337 13.58 4.15 13.51
N GLY A 338 14.35 5.04 14.13
CA GLY A 338 13.99 6.45 14.28
C GLY A 338 13.78 7.14 12.93
N SER A 339 14.74 6.96 12.01
CA SER A 339 14.68 7.56 10.67
C SER A 339 13.57 6.97 9.80
N ASN A 340 13.43 5.65 9.76
CA ASN A 340 12.40 4.99 8.93
C ASN A 340 10.99 5.20 9.47
N LEU A 341 10.78 5.20 10.80
CA LEU A 341 9.49 5.53 11.40
C LEU A 341 9.12 7.00 11.15
N LEU A 342 10.06 7.92 11.33
CA LEU A 342 9.84 9.33 11.03
C LEU A 342 9.46 9.51 9.55
N TYR A 343 10.17 8.85 8.64
CA TYR A 343 9.89 8.85 7.21
C TYR A 343 8.48 8.30 6.90
N ALA A 344 8.08 7.22 7.57
CA ALA A 344 6.76 6.60 7.41
C ALA A 344 5.62 7.51 7.89
N LEU A 345 5.83 8.28 8.95
CA LEU A 345 4.79 9.14 9.56
C LEU A 345 4.42 10.34 8.68
N GLY A 346 5.38 10.91 7.95
CA GLY A 346 5.16 12.13 7.16
C GLY A 346 3.96 12.09 6.21
N PRO A 347 3.91 11.15 5.26
CA PRO A 347 2.77 10.99 4.36
C PRO A 347 1.44 10.77 5.09
N GLN A 348 1.45 10.07 6.23
CA GLN A 348 0.25 9.88 7.06
C GLN A 348 -0.25 11.21 7.63
N LEU A 349 0.67 12.03 8.17
CA LEU A 349 0.36 13.35 8.71
C LEU A 349 -0.13 14.31 7.62
N LEU A 350 0.45 14.24 6.41
CA LEU A 350 -0.02 14.99 5.25
C LEU A 350 -1.45 14.60 4.86
N ALA A 351 -1.72 13.30 4.72
CA ALA A 351 -3.06 12.80 4.42
C ALA A 351 -4.07 13.21 5.50
N PHE A 352 -3.71 13.07 6.78
CA PHE A 352 -4.53 13.51 7.90
C PHE A 352 -4.82 15.02 7.82
N ARG A 353 -3.80 15.85 7.57
CA ARG A 353 -3.95 17.30 7.42
C ARG A 353 -4.88 17.67 6.26
N CYS A 354 -4.75 17.00 5.12
CA CYS A 354 -5.61 17.22 3.95
C CYS A 354 -7.07 16.86 4.24
N LEU A 355 -7.32 15.78 4.99
CA LEU A 355 -8.65 15.34 5.35
C LEU A 355 -9.30 16.17 6.47
N TRP A 356 -8.51 16.61 7.44
CA TRP A 356 -9.00 17.33 8.61
C TRP A 356 -9.42 18.77 8.27
N ARG A 357 -8.64 19.45 7.41
CA ARG A 357 -8.92 20.84 6.98
C ARG A 357 -8.76 20.99 5.46
N PRO A 358 -9.71 20.50 4.66
CA PRO A 358 -9.60 20.49 3.20
C PRO A 358 -9.76 21.89 2.57
N ALA A 359 -10.30 22.88 3.30
CA ALA A 359 -10.71 24.19 2.77
C ALA A 359 -9.63 24.88 1.91
N PHE A 360 -8.37 24.84 2.34
CA PHE A 360 -7.25 25.44 1.59
C PHE A 360 -7.08 24.86 0.18
N PHE A 361 -7.36 23.57 0.01
CA PHE A 361 -7.15 22.82 -1.24
C PHE A 361 -8.35 22.84 -2.19
N LEU A 362 -9.50 23.36 -1.75
CA LEU A 362 -10.71 23.40 -2.58
C LEU A 362 -10.55 24.38 -3.75
N HIS A 363 -11.20 24.10 -4.88
CA HIS A 363 -11.23 25.07 -5.97
C HIS A 363 -11.87 26.39 -5.51
N PRO A 364 -11.35 27.53 -5.98
CA PRO A 364 -11.97 28.81 -5.69
C PRO A 364 -13.41 28.81 -6.19
N PRO A 365 -14.34 29.45 -5.46
CA PRO A 365 -15.71 29.64 -5.96
C PRO A 365 -15.65 30.39 -7.31
N PRO A 366 -16.53 30.06 -8.28
CA PRO A 366 -16.63 30.85 -9.49
C PRO A 366 -16.87 32.31 -9.10
N GLY A 367 -16.04 33.21 -9.63
CA GLY A 367 -16.18 34.64 -9.38
C GLY A 367 -17.56 35.15 -9.83
N PRO A 368 -18.01 36.30 -9.31
CA PRO A 368 -19.25 36.90 -9.79
C PRO A 368 -19.16 37.05 -11.31
N LEU A 369 -20.18 36.56 -12.03
CA LEU A 369 -20.37 36.83 -13.45
C LEU A 369 -20.20 38.33 -13.66
N ALA A 370 -19.18 38.72 -14.44
CA ALA A 370 -18.97 40.10 -14.80
C ALA A 370 -20.29 40.64 -15.34
N HIS A 371 -20.83 41.66 -14.65
CA HIS A 371 -21.99 42.40 -15.13
C HIS A 371 -21.70 42.79 -16.59
N HIS A 372 -22.42 42.17 -17.53
CA HIS A 372 -22.49 42.68 -18.89
C HIS A 372 -22.99 44.11 -18.78
N LYS A 373 -22.07 45.07 -18.94
CA LYS A 373 -22.39 46.46 -19.25
C LYS A 373 -23.27 46.39 -20.49
N LYS A 374 -24.56 46.70 -20.33
CA LYS A 374 -25.37 47.17 -21.45
C LYS A 374 -24.76 48.51 -21.84
N GLU A 375 -24.17 48.56 -23.03
CA GLU A 375 -23.99 49.82 -23.75
C GLU A 375 -25.39 50.22 -24.24
N ASP A 376 -25.85 51.37 -23.75
CA ASP A 376 -27.02 52.09 -24.25
C ASP A 376 -26.67 52.82 -25.55
#